data_AF-A0AAU5L2M5-F1
#
_entry.id   AF-A0AAU5L2M5-F1
#
_cell.length_a   1.000
_cell.length_b   1.000
_cell.length_c   1.000
_cell.angle_alpha   90.00
_cell.angle_beta   90.00
_cell.angle_gamma   90.00
#
_symmetry.space_group_name_H-M   'P 1'
#
loop_
_entity.id
_entity.type
_entity.pdbx_description
1 polymer ?
#
loop_
_entity_poly.entity_id
_entity_poly.type
_entity_poly.pdbx_seq_one_letter_code
_entity_poly.pdbx_strand_id
1 'polypeptide(L)'
;MFKTVLMIEKALSDADVELVTTLHSDEKVSFVVLMQPRGRQDELLRALDDVALGHLDKVVREHDESEHEPTVAGESLAHSLRHLRQAGAEAIGELVEEKPLDRLRAVVEEHRADEVVVLTSPHFVEEFFHRDWASQARHKVGVPVLRLFASDS
;
A
#
# COMPACT_ATOMS: atom_id res chain seq x y z
N MET A 1 -22.15 -1.61 3.87
CA MET A 1 -20.74 -2.06 3.92
C MET A 1 -20.00 -1.09 3.05
N PHE A 2 -19.11 -0.32 3.65
CA PHE A 2 -18.37 0.74 2.99
C PHE A 2 -17.12 0.16 2.32
N LYS A 3 -16.81 0.58 1.09
CA LYS A 3 -15.70 0.03 0.30
C LYS A 3 -14.61 1.08 0.11
N THR A 4 -13.45 0.83 0.69
CA THR A 4 -12.31 1.74 0.64
C THR A 4 -11.17 1.10 -0.14
N VAL A 5 -10.65 1.81 -1.14
CA VAL A 5 -9.32 1.47 -1.68
C VAL A 5 -8.27 2.16 -0.83
N LEU A 6 -7.40 1.37 -0.19
CA LEU A 6 -6.38 1.87 0.73
C LEU A 6 -5.00 1.75 0.09
N MET A 7 -4.39 2.87 -0.26
CA MET A 7 -3.05 2.92 -0.83
C MET A 7 -2.01 3.14 0.27
N ILE A 8 -1.03 2.24 0.37
CA ILE A 8 0.03 2.24 1.40
C ILE A 8 1.41 2.07 0.80
N GLU A 9 2.41 2.66 1.45
CA GLU A 9 3.83 2.53 1.07
C GLU A 9 4.62 1.53 1.95
N LYS A 10 4.10 1.25 3.15
CA LYS A 10 4.70 0.40 4.17
C LYS A 10 3.61 -0.42 4.87
N ALA A 11 4.02 -1.40 5.68
CA ALA A 11 3.08 -2.15 6.51
C ALA A 11 2.30 -1.21 7.47
N LEU A 12 1.02 -1.50 7.67
CA LEU A 12 0.19 -0.77 8.64
C LEU A 12 0.63 -1.08 10.07
N SER A 13 0.77 -0.04 10.90
CA SER A 13 0.85 -0.17 12.34
C SER A 13 -0.54 -0.36 12.96
N ASP A 14 -0.61 -0.76 14.23
CA ASP A 14 -1.89 -0.89 14.94
C ASP A 14 -2.64 0.46 15.01
N ALA A 15 -1.91 1.56 15.18
CA ALA A 15 -2.48 2.90 15.17
C ALA A 15 -3.05 3.27 13.79
N ASP A 16 -2.39 2.85 12.71
CA ASP A 16 -2.90 3.07 11.35
C ASP A 16 -4.18 2.26 11.10
N VAL A 17 -4.23 1.02 11.59
CA VAL A 17 -5.41 0.14 11.48
C VAL A 17 -6.59 0.74 12.24
N GLU A 18 -6.38 1.19 13.47
CA GLU A 18 -7.41 1.89 14.25
C GLU A 18 -7.90 3.15 13.52
N LEU A 19 -6.97 3.96 13.00
CA LEU A 19 -7.31 5.17 12.26
C LEU A 19 -8.20 4.88 11.04
N VAL A 20 -7.82 3.93 10.18
CA VAL A 20 -8.55 3.68 8.92
C VAL A 20 -9.86 2.92 9.13
N THR A 21 -9.93 2.06 10.14
CA THR A 21 -11.16 1.28 10.43
C THR A 21 -12.24 2.11 11.11
N THR A 22 -11.87 3.19 11.81
CA THR A 22 -12.81 4.04 12.55
C THR A 22 -13.37 5.21 11.73
N LEU A 23 -12.88 5.45 10.50
CA LEU A 23 -13.34 6.55 9.64
C LEU A 23 -14.85 6.53 9.37
N HIS A 24 -15.43 5.33 9.24
CA HIS A 24 -16.84 5.14 8.83
C HIS A 24 -17.77 4.73 9.97
N SER A 25 -17.40 5.02 11.23
CA SER A 25 -18.23 4.71 12.41
C SER A 25 -18.66 3.23 12.46
N ASP A 26 -19.91 2.92 12.84
CA ASP A 26 -20.44 1.55 13.00
C ASP A 26 -20.67 0.79 11.67
N GLU A 27 -20.35 1.40 10.51
CA GLU A 27 -20.50 0.70 9.23
C GLU A 27 -19.36 -0.30 9.00
N LYS A 28 -19.69 -1.55 8.65
CA LYS A 28 -18.67 -2.53 8.25
C LYS A 28 -17.88 -2.03 7.05
N VAL A 29 -16.56 -1.97 7.18
CA VAL A 29 -15.65 -1.54 6.11
C VAL A 29 -14.99 -2.74 5.44
N SER A 30 -14.83 -2.64 4.12
CA SER A 30 -14.03 -3.56 3.30
C SER A 30 -12.91 -2.78 2.61
N PHE A 31 -11.73 -3.36 2.59
CA PHE A 31 -10.53 -2.76 2.04
C PHE A 31 -10.02 -3.53 0.83
N VAL A 32 -9.69 -2.78 -0.23
CA VAL A 32 -8.76 -3.24 -1.26
C VAL A 32 -7.46 -2.48 -1.08
N VAL A 33 -6.44 -3.18 -0.58
CA VAL A 33 -5.16 -2.59 -0.21
C VAL A 33 -4.21 -2.64 -1.41
N LEU A 34 -3.76 -1.48 -1.85
CA LEU A 34 -2.74 -1.33 -2.88
C LEU A 34 -1.43 -0.95 -2.20
N MET A 35 -0.51 -1.89 -2.12
CA MET A 35 0.82 -1.62 -1.59
C MET A 35 1.77 -1.27 -2.74
N GLN A 36 2.24 -0.04 -2.74
CA GLN A 36 3.30 0.40 -3.62
C GLN A 36 4.59 0.53 -2.81
N PRO A 37 5.50 -0.45 -2.85
CA PRO A 37 6.74 -0.38 -2.10
C PRO A 37 7.58 0.82 -2.53
N ARG A 38 8.38 1.35 -1.60
CA ARG A 38 9.38 2.37 -1.91
C ARG A 38 10.35 1.84 -2.96
N GLY A 39 10.76 2.70 -3.90
CA GLY A 39 11.59 2.30 -5.04
C GLY A 39 12.95 1.70 -4.66
N ARG A 40 13.70 1.23 -5.67
CA ARG A 40 15.01 0.49 -5.63
C ARG A 40 16.06 0.85 -4.56
N GLN A 41 16.00 2.00 -3.91
CA GLN A 41 16.95 2.34 -2.85
C GLN A 41 16.74 1.49 -1.59
N ASP A 42 15.51 1.12 -1.25
CA ASP A 42 15.24 0.26 -0.09
C ASP A 42 15.65 -1.19 -0.36
N GLU A 43 15.53 -1.65 -1.60
CA GLU A 43 16.07 -2.95 -2.05
C GLU A 43 17.60 -2.97 -2.04
N LEU A 44 18.24 -1.87 -2.47
CA LEU A 44 19.70 -1.74 -2.47
C LEU A 44 20.28 -1.65 -1.06
N LEU A 45 19.66 -0.87 -0.17
CA LEU A 45 20.09 -0.76 1.23
C LEU A 45 19.94 -2.11 1.96
N ARG A 46 18.89 -2.88 1.67
CA ARG A 46 18.73 -4.23 2.23
C ARG A 46 19.68 -5.27 1.63
N ALA A 47 19.93 -5.23 0.33
CA ALA A 47 20.97 -6.06 -0.28
C ALA A 47 22.35 -5.80 0.36
N LEU A 48 22.61 -4.58 0.84
CA LEU A 48 23.81 -4.26 1.61
C LEU A 48 23.75 -4.82 3.05
N ASP A 49 22.60 -4.77 3.73
CA ASP A 49 22.41 -5.38 5.06
C ASP A 49 22.52 -6.92 5.04
N ASP A 50 21.97 -7.58 4.02
CA ASP A 50 22.07 -9.05 3.86
C ASP A 50 23.53 -9.50 3.62
N VAL A 51 24.31 -8.67 2.93
CA VAL A 51 25.76 -8.85 2.76
C VAL A 51 26.49 -8.62 4.10
N ALA A 52 26.06 -7.66 4.92
CA ALA A 52 26.63 -7.42 6.24
C ALA A 52 26.29 -8.54 7.26
N LEU A 53 25.17 -9.23 7.07
CA LEU A 53 24.73 -10.37 7.89
C LEU A 53 25.27 -11.74 7.41
N GLY A 54 26.10 -11.75 6.36
CA GLY A 54 26.84 -12.93 5.92
C GLY A 54 26.10 -13.86 4.96
N HIS A 55 24.97 -13.42 4.38
CA HIS A 55 24.23 -14.20 3.39
C HIS A 55 24.77 -13.94 1.98
N LEU A 56 25.93 -14.51 1.67
CA LEU A 56 26.39 -14.62 0.29
C LEU A 56 25.80 -15.88 -0.35
N ASP A 57 24.59 -15.78 -0.89
CA ASP A 57 24.22 -16.61 -2.02
C ASP A 57 23.27 -15.88 -2.99
N LYS A 58 23.90 -15.34 -4.04
CA LYS A 58 23.38 -15.11 -5.40
C LYS A 58 22.06 -14.35 -5.55
N VAL A 59 22.16 -13.04 -5.78
CA VAL A 59 21.17 -12.32 -6.60
C VAL A 59 21.75 -12.13 -8.00
N VAL A 60 21.59 -13.16 -8.83
CA VAL A 60 21.64 -12.99 -10.28
C VAL A 60 20.29 -12.42 -10.68
N ARG A 61 20.35 -11.21 -11.23
CA ARG A 61 19.22 -10.51 -11.82
C ARG A 61 18.75 -11.29 -13.05
N GLU A 62 17.68 -12.05 -12.93
CA GLU A 62 16.87 -12.50 -14.07
C GLU A 62 15.42 -12.09 -13.84
N HIS A 63 14.92 -11.40 -14.86
CA HIS A 63 13.55 -10.95 -15.02
C HIS A 63 12.77 -12.20 -15.45
N ASP A 64 12.14 -12.90 -14.52
CA ASP A 64 11.29 -14.04 -14.88
C ASP A 64 10.04 -14.11 -14.01
N GLU A 65 8.90 -14.14 -14.70
CA GLU A 65 7.56 -14.40 -14.18
C GLU A 65 7.59 -15.74 -13.46
N SER A 66 7.66 -15.72 -12.14
CA SER A 66 7.74 -16.97 -11.43
C SER A 66 7.23 -16.82 -9.99
N GLU A 67 6.45 -17.82 -9.59
CA GLU A 67 5.83 -18.00 -8.27
C GLU A 67 6.95 -18.03 -7.22
N HIS A 68 7.30 -16.88 -6.62
CA HIS A 68 8.59 -16.68 -5.95
C HIS A 68 8.44 -16.19 -4.52
N GLU A 69 9.46 -16.50 -3.72
CA GLU A 69 9.61 -16.25 -2.29
C GLU A 69 9.01 -14.90 -1.84
N PRO A 70 8.41 -14.82 -0.64
CA PRO A 70 7.74 -13.62 -0.18
C PRO A 70 8.71 -12.44 -0.16
N THR A 71 8.48 -11.46 -1.04
CA THR A 71 9.22 -10.20 -1.03
C THR A 71 8.87 -9.43 0.25
N VAL A 72 9.77 -8.58 0.73
CA VAL A 72 9.51 -7.68 1.88
C VAL A 72 8.19 -6.92 1.71
N ALA A 73 7.90 -6.47 0.49
CA ALA A 73 6.64 -5.81 0.16
C ALA A 73 5.45 -6.78 0.29
N GLY A 74 5.57 -7.99 -0.22
CA GLY A 74 4.56 -9.05 -0.04
C GLY A 74 4.30 -9.37 1.43
N GLU A 75 5.34 -9.46 2.26
CA GLU A 75 5.22 -9.67 3.70
C GLU A 75 4.52 -8.50 4.40
N SER A 76 4.89 -7.27 4.03
CA SER A 76 4.31 -6.03 4.56
C SER A 76 2.83 -5.90 4.20
N LEU A 77 2.46 -6.27 2.97
CA LEU A 77 1.08 -6.35 2.52
C LEU A 77 0.32 -7.42 3.31
N ALA A 78 0.88 -8.64 3.40
CA ALA A 78 0.26 -9.74 4.13
C ALA A 78 0.06 -9.41 5.62
N HIS A 79 1.02 -8.72 6.24
CA HIS A 79 0.90 -8.21 7.61
C HIS A 79 -0.28 -7.25 7.74
N SER A 80 -0.34 -6.24 6.87
CA SER A 80 -1.41 -5.23 6.85
C SER A 80 -2.80 -5.86 6.68
N LEU A 81 -2.93 -6.81 5.74
CA LEU A 81 -4.19 -7.53 5.51
C LEU A 81 -4.62 -8.36 6.72
N ARG A 82 -3.68 -8.98 7.44
CA ARG A 82 -3.99 -9.71 8.67
C ARG A 82 -4.50 -8.76 9.76
N HIS A 83 -3.83 -7.63 9.97
CA HIS A 83 -4.23 -6.69 11.03
C HIS A 83 -5.61 -6.08 10.75
N LEU A 84 -5.90 -5.68 9.49
CA LEU A 84 -7.23 -5.21 9.10
C LEU A 84 -8.32 -6.26 9.36
N ARG A 85 -8.05 -7.52 9.03
CA ARG A 85 -9.00 -8.63 9.28
C ARG A 85 -9.19 -8.90 10.78
N GLN A 86 -8.14 -8.79 11.58
CA GLN A 86 -8.21 -8.92 13.04
C GLN A 86 -9.03 -7.79 13.67
N ALA A 87 -8.99 -6.59 13.08
CA ALA A 87 -9.84 -5.46 13.45
C ALA A 87 -11.30 -5.61 12.97
N GLY A 88 -11.66 -6.72 12.33
CA GLY A 88 -13.03 -7.03 11.91
C GLY A 88 -13.42 -6.52 10.52
N ALA A 89 -12.47 -5.98 9.75
CA ALA A 89 -12.70 -5.56 8.38
C ALA A 89 -12.52 -6.72 7.38
N GLU A 90 -13.19 -6.64 6.23
CA GLU A 90 -12.80 -7.45 5.08
C GLU A 90 -11.60 -6.80 4.41
N ALA A 91 -10.58 -7.58 4.03
CA ALA A 91 -9.41 -7.01 3.38
C ALA A 91 -8.85 -7.98 2.33
N ILE A 92 -8.57 -7.46 1.14
CA ILE A 92 -7.77 -8.09 0.08
C ILE A 92 -6.74 -7.06 -0.40
N GLY A 93 -5.72 -7.47 -1.14
CA GLY A 93 -4.77 -6.52 -1.66
C GLY A 93 -3.74 -7.12 -2.60
N GLU A 94 -3.00 -6.22 -3.24
CA GLU A 94 -1.99 -6.53 -4.25
C GLU A 94 -0.84 -5.52 -4.19
N LEU A 95 0.31 -5.93 -4.76
CA LEU A 95 1.44 -5.04 -4.99
C LEU A 95 1.22 -4.24 -6.27
N VAL A 96 1.64 -2.98 -6.28
CA VAL A 96 1.57 -2.08 -7.44
C VAL A 96 2.98 -1.65 -7.82
N GLU A 97 3.48 -2.13 -8.95
CA GLU A 97 4.85 -1.84 -9.42
C GLU A 97 4.93 -0.60 -10.32
N GLU A 98 3.93 -0.41 -11.19
CA GLU A 98 3.91 0.67 -12.18
C GLU A 98 2.55 1.40 -12.24
N LYS A 99 2.60 2.67 -12.65
CA LYS A 99 1.42 3.53 -12.93
C LYS A 99 0.33 3.46 -11.85
N PRO A 100 0.63 3.87 -10.61
CA PRO A 100 -0.30 3.74 -9.49
C PRO A 100 -1.64 4.45 -9.68
N LEU A 101 -1.72 5.57 -10.43
CA LEU A 101 -3.03 6.20 -10.73
C LEU A 101 -3.94 5.29 -11.53
N ASP A 102 -3.37 4.67 -12.54
CA ASP A 102 -4.14 3.91 -13.51
C ASP A 102 -4.63 2.63 -12.83
N ARG A 103 -3.77 2.00 -12.01
CA ARG A 103 -4.18 0.85 -11.19
C ARG A 103 -5.20 1.22 -10.13
N LEU A 104 -4.97 2.33 -9.40
CA LEU A 104 -5.92 2.84 -8.41
C LEU A 104 -7.31 3.07 -9.04
N ARG A 105 -7.37 3.71 -10.21
CA ARG A 105 -8.63 3.91 -10.95
C ARG A 105 -9.27 2.58 -11.33
N ALA A 106 -8.51 1.64 -11.87
CA ALA A 106 -9.02 0.33 -12.27
C ALA A 106 -9.63 -0.41 -11.08
N VAL A 107 -8.96 -0.39 -9.92
CA VAL A 107 -9.41 -1.05 -8.69
C VAL A 107 -10.66 -0.39 -8.12
N VAL A 108 -10.73 0.94 -8.14
CA VAL A 108 -11.95 1.68 -7.76
C VAL A 108 -13.14 1.24 -8.63
N GLU A 109 -12.94 1.13 -9.95
CA GLU A 109 -13.98 0.71 -10.89
C GLU A 109 -14.37 -0.77 -10.73
N GLU A 110 -13.39 -1.65 -10.61
CA GLU A 110 -13.57 -3.11 -10.44
C GLU A 110 -14.35 -3.45 -9.18
N HIS A 111 -13.99 -2.84 -8.05
CA HIS A 111 -14.60 -3.12 -6.76
C HIS A 111 -15.79 -2.22 -6.44
N ARG A 112 -16.05 -1.21 -7.27
CA ARG A 112 -17.03 -0.14 -7.05
C ARG A 112 -16.82 0.50 -5.68
N ALA A 113 -15.59 0.97 -5.45
CA ALA A 113 -15.23 1.58 -4.19
C ALA A 113 -15.97 2.91 -3.98
N ASP A 114 -16.25 3.24 -2.73
CA ASP A 114 -16.93 4.47 -2.32
C ASP A 114 -15.92 5.61 -2.12
N GLU A 115 -14.66 5.29 -1.82
CA GLU A 115 -13.58 6.25 -1.64
C GLU A 115 -12.19 5.65 -1.91
N VAL A 116 -11.20 6.54 -1.96
CA VAL A 116 -9.79 6.21 -1.83
C VAL A 116 -9.21 6.84 -0.57
N VAL A 117 -8.51 6.05 0.24
CA VAL A 117 -7.65 6.54 1.31
C VAL A 117 -6.20 6.33 0.91
N VAL A 118 -5.42 7.39 0.94
CA VAL A 118 -3.96 7.35 0.73
C VAL A 118 -3.28 7.58 2.08
N LEU A 119 -2.58 6.57 2.58
CA LEU A 119 -1.85 6.61 3.84
C LEU A 119 -0.34 6.64 3.55
N THR A 120 0.28 7.78 3.81
CA THR A 120 1.69 8.04 3.45
C THR A 120 2.48 8.60 4.63
N SER A 121 3.79 8.39 4.67
CA SER A 121 4.64 9.04 5.67
C SER A 121 4.73 10.56 5.43
N PRO A 122 4.76 11.40 6.49
CA PRO A 122 4.82 12.86 6.36
C PRO A 122 5.97 13.41 5.49
N HIS A 123 7.09 12.68 5.43
CA HIS A 123 8.32 13.12 4.76
C HIS A 123 8.46 12.65 3.30
N PHE A 124 7.61 11.72 2.84
CA PHE A 124 7.80 11.02 1.54
C PHE A 124 6.86 11.52 0.43
N VAL A 125 6.29 12.70 0.66
CA VAL A 125 5.16 13.23 -0.08
C VAL A 125 5.53 13.73 -1.47
N GLU A 126 6.80 14.07 -1.71
CA GLU A 126 7.18 14.81 -2.92
C GLU A 126 7.78 13.94 -4.04
N GLU A 127 8.40 12.79 -3.74
CA GLU A 127 9.06 11.98 -4.78
C GLU A 127 8.13 11.01 -5.54
N PHE A 128 7.03 10.56 -4.93
CA PHE A 128 6.08 9.63 -5.58
C PHE A 128 4.80 10.32 -6.09
N PHE A 129 4.49 11.50 -5.57
CA PHE A 129 3.22 12.19 -5.81
C PHE A 129 3.48 13.63 -6.20
N HIS A 130 3.94 13.84 -7.44
CA HIS A 130 4.00 15.15 -8.13
C HIS A 130 3.00 16.11 -7.49
N ARG A 131 3.44 17.33 -7.12
CA ARG A 131 2.71 18.37 -6.35
C ARG A 131 1.18 18.49 -6.54
N ASP A 132 0.63 17.97 -7.64
CA ASP A 132 -0.78 18.01 -8.04
C ASP A 132 -1.55 16.67 -7.97
N TRP A 133 -1.00 15.57 -7.42
CA TRP A 133 -1.65 14.24 -7.43
C TRP A 133 -3.06 14.24 -6.84
N ALA A 134 -3.26 14.79 -5.64
CA ALA A 134 -4.59 14.79 -5.01
C ALA A 134 -5.62 15.47 -5.91
N SER A 135 -5.20 16.45 -6.70
CA SER A 135 -6.01 17.07 -7.74
C SER A 135 -6.29 16.10 -8.89
N GLN A 136 -5.25 15.45 -9.44
CA GLN A 136 -5.39 14.50 -10.54
C GLN A 136 -6.19 13.24 -10.18
N ALA A 137 -5.98 12.66 -9.00
CA ALA A 137 -6.70 11.50 -8.50
C ALA A 137 -8.19 11.81 -8.36
N ARG A 138 -8.55 12.93 -7.71
CA ARG A 138 -9.97 13.36 -7.60
C ARG A 138 -10.67 13.43 -8.95
N HIS A 139 -9.99 13.87 -10.00
CA HIS A 139 -10.56 13.90 -11.35
C HIS A 139 -10.52 12.54 -12.08
N LYS A 140 -9.53 11.69 -11.80
CA LYS A 140 -9.34 10.40 -12.51
C LYS A 140 -10.11 9.23 -11.89
N VAL A 141 -10.20 9.15 -10.56
CA VAL A 141 -10.80 8.00 -9.86
C VAL A 141 -12.32 8.16 -9.68
N GLY A 142 -12.84 9.38 -9.73
CA GLY A 142 -14.29 9.64 -9.69
C GLY A 142 -14.95 9.47 -8.30
N VAL A 143 -14.16 9.16 -7.27
CA VAL A 143 -14.61 9.03 -5.87
C VAL A 143 -13.83 9.98 -4.96
N PRO A 144 -14.35 10.31 -3.76
CA PRO A 144 -13.60 11.07 -2.77
C PRO A 144 -12.23 10.47 -2.49
N VAL A 145 -11.22 11.34 -2.37
CA VAL A 145 -9.84 10.94 -2.02
C VAL A 145 -9.47 11.61 -0.72
N LEU A 146 -9.31 10.80 0.33
CA LEU A 146 -8.82 11.23 1.64
C LEU A 146 -7.33 10.93 1.74
N ARG A 147 -6.58 11.89 2.30
CA ARG A 147 -5.17 11.75 2.56
C ARG A 147 -4.90 11.76 4.05
N LEU A 148 -4.27 10.71 4.53
CA LEU A 148 -3.90 10.52 5.92
C LEU A 148 -2.39 10.34 6.03
N PHE A 149 -1.86 10.66 7.20
CA PHE A 149 -0.46 10.42 7.52
C PHE A 149 -0.35 9.16 8.36
N ALA A 150 0.53 8.26 7.93
CA ALA A 150 0.84 7.07 8.69
C ALA A 150 1.48 7.49 10.02
N SER A 151 1.13 6.78 11.08
CA SER A 151 1.81 6.92 12.36
C SER A 151 3.27 6.46 12.19
N ASP A 152 4.20 7.20 12.79
CA ASP A 152 5.55 6.70 12.97
C ASP A 152 5.49 5.57 14.01
N SER A 153 5.98 4.40 13.62
CA SER A 153 6.16 3.26 14.53
C SER A 153 7.48 3.40 15.26
#